data_AF-A0A7S0V7Y9-F1
#
_entry.id   AF-A0A7S0V7Y9-F1
#
_cell.length_a   1.000
_cell.length_b   1.000
_cell.length_c   1.000
_cell.angle_alpha   90.00
_cell.angle_beta   90.00
_cell.angle_gamma   90.00
#
_symmetry.space_group_name_H-M   'P 1'
#
loop_
_entity.id
_entity.type
_entity.pdbx_description
1 polymer ?
#
loop_
_entity_poly.entity_id
_entity_poly.type
_entity_poly.pdbx_seq_one_letter_code
_entity_poly.pdbx_strand_id
1 'polypeptide(L)'
;KRAPSLFLSSFCVASWFLKGHMPRTAALVLVSVAFALLAAANADKVLAGGSAGWSERDWYVQVDGVMGGRSSGDISFPSSSAMQFSGVISLNGGGFSSVRSNMMRHDLSSYAGVSVAFETLVPGSVPLGMHLQFAVSGSRYSFAAAYAIPPGQNAGDTATVFLPLWGFNRATSSGFLCSSCQFDPSQVIGIDFYMLFQEGPFSVKILNVTALDSAPPPPPGPTTPLADGAAVASLVSGTIDKSAYLYDQGYTEIATALFDTTARLVAASTSATDASRDAACSGLKRASQVSADPTDRAWVLRRALDNVLAAEKGTPVKAGSDYPTVAQGNWTATKQTTGWDECRSGHPVTYPLVKQSPPAADAAPASTGATQDSPTVSGVSRGVAPAASTVVAATAAVLLWTRILHA
;
A
#
# COMPACT_ATOMS: atom_id res chain seq x y z
N LYS A 1 -28.32 -31.44 -36.04
CA LYS A 1 -27.20 -31.52 -37.01
C LYS A 1 -26.01 -30.78 -36.39
N ARG A 2 -24.86 -31.43 -36.34
CA ARG A 2 -23.73 -31.20 -35.42
C ARG A 2 -22.98 -29.89 -35.63
N ALA A 3 -22.52 -29.31 -34.53
CA ALA A 3 -21.32 -28.48 -34.42
C ALA A 3 -20.11 -29.35 -34.04
N PRO A 4 -18.86 -28.88 -34.27
CA PRO A 4 -17.69 -29.27 -33.47
C PRO A 4 -17.11 -28.02 -32.76
N SER A 5 -16.97 -27.90 -31.44
CA SER A 5 -16.08 -28.61 -30.49
C SER A 5 -14.59 -28.52 -30.83
N LEU A 6 -13.95 -27.40 -30.51
CA LEU A 6 -12.49 -27.26 -30.34
C LEU A 6 -12.16 -27.39 -28.84
N PHE A 7 -12.09 -28.62 -28.38
CA PHE A 7 -11.43 -29.01 -27.12
C PHE A 7 -10.78 -30.37 -27.38
N LEU A 8 -9.59 -30.57 -26.80
CA LEU A 8 -8.68 -31.72 -26.94
C LEU A 8 -7.79 -31.75 -28.20
N SER A 9 -6.69 -30.99 -28.15
CA SER A 9 -5.46 -31.37 -28.86
C SER A 9 -4.22 -31.15 -27.98
N SER A 10 -4.23 -31.69 -26.76
CA SER A 10 -3.01 -31.80 -25.93
C SER A 10 -2.71 -33.23 -25.45
N PHE A 11 -3.48 -34.23 -25.89
CA PHE A 11 -3.23 -35.64 -25.53
C PHE A 11 -2.66 -36.51 -26.67
N CYS A 12 -2.28 -35.92 -27.80
CA CYS A 12 -1.80 -36.69 -28.96
C CYS A 12 -0.30 -36.55 -29.27
N VAL A 13 0.53 -36.12 -28.31
CA VAL A 13 2.00 -36.21 -28.44
C VAL A 13 2.56 -37.47 -27.74
N ALA A 14 1.77 -38.12 -26.88
CA ALA A 14 2.24 -39.26 -26.08
C ALA A 14 2.16 -40.64 -26.76
N SER A 15 1.62 -40.76 -27.98
CA SER A 15 1.41 -42.09 -28.62
C SER A 15 2.24 -42.37 -29.89
N TRP A 16 3.10 -41.45 -30.31
CA TRP A 16 3.98 -41.66 -31.48
C TRP A 16 5.45 -41.97 -31.13
N PHE A 17 5.79 -42.05 -29.84
CA PHE A 17 7.18 -42.17 -29.37
C PHE A 17 7.61 -43.58 -28.92
N LEU A 18 6.85 -44.64 -29.25
CA LEU A 18 7.15 -46.00 -28.76
C LEU A 18 7.78 -46.96 -29.78
N LYS A 19 8.27 -46.49 -30.95
CA LYS A 19 8.92 -47.38 -31.93
C LYS A 19 10.26 -46.93 -32.52
N GLY A 20 10.86 -45.84 -32.03
CA GLY A 20 12.21 -45.42 -32.44
C GLY A 20 13.17 -45.44 -31.26
N HIS A 21 14.30 -46.14 -31.40
CA HIS A 21 15.41 -46.13 -30.43
C HIS A 21 16.04 -44.73 -30.34
N MET A 22 15.45 -43.83 -29.55
CA MET A 22 16.17 -42.67 -29.03
C MET A 22 16.86 -43.07 -27.71
N PRO A 23 18.16 -42.78 -27.54
CA PRO A 23 18.82 -43.02 -26.26
C PRO A 23 18.14 -42.17 -25.18
N ARG A 24 17.90 -42.74 -23.99
CA ARG A 24 17.23 -42.09 -22.85
C ARG A 24 17.82 -40.72 -22.48
N THR A 25 19.07 -40.46 -22.86
CA THR A 25 19.76 -39.17 -22.72
C THR A 25 19.17 -38.06 -23.61
N ALA A 26 18.69 -38.37 -24.82
CA ALA A 26 18.16 -37.36 -25.74
C ALA A 26 16.77 -36.82 -25.32
N ALA A 27 15.93 -37.67 -24.75
CA ALA A 27 14.61 -37.26 -24.23
C ALA A 27 14.72 -36.37 -22.97
N LEU A 28 15.73 -36.63 -22.12
CA LEU A 28 15.98 -35.85 -20.91
C LEU A 28 16.53 -34.45 -21.25
N VAL A 29 17.38 -34.35 -22.28
CA VAL A 29 17.90 -33.07 -22.80
C VAL A 29 16.79 -32.23 -23.43
N LEU A 30 15.86 -32.82 -24.19
CA LEU A 30 14.75 -32.08 -24.82
C LEU A 30 13.72 -31.54 -23.83
N VAL A 31 13.42 -32.28 -22.75
CA VAL A 31 12.56 -31.76 -21.65
C VAL A 31 13.27 -30.65 -20.89
N SER A 32 14.60 -30.75 -20.70
CA SER A 32 15.40 -29.71 -20.03
C SER A 32 15.48 -28.42 -20.85
N VAL A 33 15.61 -28.51 -22.18
CA VAL A 33 15.63 -27.35 -23.09
C VAL A 33 14.25 -26.72 -23.22
N ALA A 34 13.17 -27.51 -23.20
CA ALA A 34 11.80 -26.99 -23.20
C ALA A 34 11.40 -26.33 -21.86
N PHE A 35 11.94 -26.78 -20.73
CA PHE A 35 11.74 -26.15 -19.42
C PHE A 35 12.59 -24.88 -19.23
N ALA A 36 13.77 -24.81 -19.87
CA ALA A 36 14.62 -23.63 -19.85
C ALA A 36 14.10 -22.47 -20.70
N LEU A 37 13.12 -22.71 -21.58
CA LEU A 37 12.55 -21.71 -22.51
C LEU A 37 11.28 -21.01 -21.99
N LEU A 38 10.79 -21.30 -20.77
CA LEU A 38 9.50 -20.76 -20.27
C LEU A 38 9.57 -19.81 -19.06
N ALA A 39 10.75 -19.29 -18.71
CA ALA A 39 10.87 -18.21 -17.74
C ALA A 39 11.93 -17.21 -18.20
N ALA A 40 11.65 -16.48 -19.29
CA ALA A 40 12.33 -15.22 -19.51
C ALA A 40 11.85 -14.27 -18.41
N ALA A 41 12.64 -14.13 -17.34
CA ALA A 41 12.49 -13.06 -16.37
C ALA A 41 12.46 -11.73 -17.15
N ASN A 42 11.44 -10.90 -16.91
CA ASN A 42 11.44 -9.56 -17.51
C ASN A 42 12.59 -8.78 -16.89
N ALA A 43 13.35 -8.05 -17.70
CA ALA A 43 14.33 -7.14 -17.13
C ALA A 43 13.61 -6.04 -16.34
N ASP A 44 14.15 -5.70 -15.17
CA ASP A 44 13.72 -4.54 -14.38
C ASP A 44 13.68 -3.30 -15.27
N LYS A 45 12.63 -2.49 -15.10
CA LYS A 45 12.38 -1.34 -15.95
C LYS A 45 12.37 -0.07 -15.12
N VAL A 46 13.38 0.76 -15.34
CA VAL A 46 13.46 2.10 -14.76
C VAL A 46 12.34 2.96 -15.36
N LEU A 47 11.47 3.49 -14.50
CA LEU A 47 10.35 4.35 -14.89
C LEU A 47 10.71 5.84 -14.72
N ALA A 48 11.53 6.17 -13.73
CA ALA A 48 12.03 7.52 -13.47
C ALA A 48 13.34 7.48 -12.67
N GLY A 49 14.23 8.44 -12.90
CA GLY A 49 15.48 8.58 -12.15
C GLY A 49 16.52 7.49 -12.47
N GLY A 50 17.41 7.22 -11.51
CA GLY A 50 18.40 6.14 -11.63
C GLY A 50 19.32 6.30 -12.85
N SER A 51 19.58 5.19 -13.56
CA SER A 51 20.43 5.19 -14.76
C SER A 51 19.84 5.96 -15.94
N ALA A 52 18.53 6.18 -15.96
CA ALA A 52 17.85 7.00 -16.96
C ALA A 52 17.94 8.50 -16.64
N GLY A 53 18.28 8.87 -15.40
CA GLY A 53 18.24 10.24 -14.91
C GLY A 53 16.82 10.79 -14.77
N TRP A 54 16.73 12.08 -14.44
CA TRP A 54 15.46 12.79 -14.32
C TRP A 54 15.26 13.75 -15.50
N SER A 55 14.19 13.55 -16.26
CA SER A 55 13.75 14.48 -17.30
C SER A 55 13.00 15.65 -16.69
N GLU A 56 13.72 16.67 -16.23
CA GLU A 56 13.15 17.78 -15.43
C GLU A 56 11.87 18.41 -16.02
N ARG A 57 11.81 18.52 -17.36
CA ARG A 57 10.69 19.13 -18.10
C ARG A 57 9.39 18.32 -18.02
N ASP A 58 9.46 17.06 -17.63
CA ASP A 58 8.30 16.17 -17.54
C ASP A 58 7.60 16.28 -16.18
N TRP A 59 8.25 16.94 -15.20
CA TRP A 59 7.78 17.04 -13.82
C TRP A 59 7.26 18.42 -13.47
N TYR A 60 6.17 18.48 -12.72
CA TYR A 60 5.59 19.74 -12.25
C TYR A 60 4.95 19.59 -10.87
N VAL A 61 4.90 20.70 -10.14
CA VAL A 61 4.26 20.77 -8.82
C VAL A 61 2.77 21.07 -8.98
N GLN A 62 1.95 20.40 -8.18
CA GLN A 62 0.54 20.74 -7.99
C GLN A 62 0.21 20.76 -6.49
N VAL A 63 -0.36 21.88 -6.04
CA VAL A 63 -0.75 22.14 -4.64
C VAL A 63 -2.26 22.34 -4.51
N ASP A 64 -2.72 22.52 -3.27
CA ASP A 64 -4.13 22.65 -2.85
C ASP A 64 -4.75 24.06 -3.03
N GLY A 65 -4.11 24.95 -3.79
CA GLY A 65 -4.49 26.37 -3.85
C GLY A 65 -5.86 26.68 -4.46
N VAL A 66 -6.46 25.79 -5.25
CA VAL A 66 -7.71 26.06 -6.00
C VAL A 66 -8.90 26.40 -5.09
N MET A 67 -8.91 25.94 -3.84
CA MET A 67 -9.98 26.20 -2.87
C MET A 67 -9.48 26.97 -1.62
N GLY A 68 -8.39 27.73 -1.74
CA GLY A 68 -7.83 28.53 -0.64
C GLY A 68 -6.84 27.78 0.25
N GLY A 69 -6.39 26.60 -0.18
CA GLY A 69 -5.28 25.88 0.43
C GLY A 69 -3.99 26.70 0.40
N ARG A 70 -3.16 26.50 1.42
CA ARG A 70 -1.94 27.28 1.66
C ARG A 70 -0.68 26.43 1.63
N SER A 71 -0.77 25.20 1.12
CA SER A 71 0.40 24.34 0.99
C SER A 71 1.31 24.85 -0.13
N SER A 72 2.61 24.65 0.02
CA SER A 72 3.60 24.95 -0.99
C SER A 72 4.30 23.68 -1.48
N GLY A 73 4.92 23.77 -2.65
CA GLY A 73 5.71 22.70 -3.23
C GLY A 73 6.76 23.28 -4.15
N ASP A 74 7.93 22.68 -4.16
CA ASP A 74 9.05 22.99 -5.04
C ASP A 74 9.74 21.69 -5.47
N ILE A 75 10.23 21.67 -6.71
CA ILE A 75 11.05 20.59 -7.25
C ILE A 75 12.39 21.14 -7.70
N SER A 76 13.45 20.43 -7.33
CA SER A 76 14.79 20.68 -7.85
C SER A 76 15.51 19.37 -8.13
N PHE A 77 16.49 19.44 -9.02
CA PHE A 77 17.31 18.30 -9.43
C PHE A 77 18.76 18.60 -9.07
N PRO A 78 19.11 18.60 -7.76
CA PRO A 78 20.42 19.03 -7.27
C PRO A 78 21.57 18.17 -7.84
N SER A 79 21.26 16.97 -8.30
CA SER A 79 22.11 16.12 -9.15
C SER A 79 21.23 15.38 -10.15
N SER A 80 21.81 14.90 -11.25
CA SER A 80 21.10 14.04 -12.21
C SER A 80 20.60 12.72 -11.61
N SER A 81 21.05 12.38 -10.39
CA SER A 81 20.73 11.15 -9.67
C SER A 81 19.54 11.25 -8.72
N ALA A 82 19.00 12.44 -8.45
CA ALA A 82 17.89 12.60 -7.50
C ALA A 82 16.96 13.77 -7.85
N MET A 83 15.65 13.55 -7.66
CA MET A 83 14.65 14.60 -7.60
C MET A 83 14.41 14.96 -6.14
N GLN A 84 14.61 16.23 -5.77
CA GLN A 84 14.23 16.76 -4.48
C GLN A 84 12.84 17.39 -4.58
N PHE A 85 11.90 16.86 -3.80
CA PHE A 85 10.57 17.41 -3.61
C PHE A 85 10.47 18.01 -2.20
N SER A 86 10.16 19.30 -2.11
CA SER A 86 10.09 20.01 -0.83
C SER A 86 8.92 20.98 -0.77
N GLY A 87 8.59 21.45 0.42
CA GLY A 87 7.52 22.42 0.61
C GLY A 87 7.07 22.51 2.05
N VAL A 88 5.91 23.14 2.25
CA VAL A 88 5.23 23.23 3.56
C VAL A 88 3.79 22.80 3.35
N ILE A 89 3.33 21.81 4.12
CA ILE A 89 1.91 21.45 4.17
C ILE A 89 1.21 22.33 5.18
N SER A 90 0.09 22.94 4.76
CA SER A 90 -0.80 23.69 5.64
C SER A 90 -2.18 23.03 5.66
N LEU A 91 -2.71 22.79 6.86
CA LEU A 91 -4.05 22.23 7.04
C LEU A 91 -5.15 23.29 6.92
N ASN A 92 -4.78 24.54 6.66
CA ASN A 92 -5.74 25.63 6.45
C ASN A 92 -6.22 25.66 5.00
N GLY A 93 -7.44 25.18 4.76
CA GLY A 93 -8.09 25.18 3.44
C GLY A 93 -7.73 24.00 2.54
N GLY A 94 -6.84 23.12 2.99
CA GLY A 94 -6.35 21.97 2.22
C GLY A 94 -5.49 21.05 3.08
N GLY A 95 -4.34 20.65 2.54
CA GLY A 95 -3.39 19.79 3.21
C GLY A 95 -2.58 18.93 2.25
N PHE A 96 -2.30 19.38 1.03
CA PHE A 96 -1.52 18.55 0.11
C PHE A 96 -0.58 19.34 -0.81
N SER A 97 0.49 18.65 -1.18
CA SER A 97 1.44 19.05 -2.22
C SER A 97 1.82 17.80 -3.00
N SER A 98 1.91 17.91 -4.32
CA SER A 98 2.23 16.78 -5.19
C SER A 98 3.20 17.18 -6.29
N VAL A 99 3.99 16.21 -6.72
CA VAL A 99 4.86 16.30 -7.89
C VAL A 99 4.43 15.25 -8.87
N ARG A 100 4.16 15.66 -10.11
CA ARG A 100 3.49 14.84 -11.11
C ARG A 100 4.31 14.79 -12.37
N SER A 101 4.25 13.66 -13.07
CA SER A 101 4.87 13.51 -14.37
C SER A 101 3.85 13.27 -15.46
N ASN A 102 4.15 13.76 -16.66
CA ASN A 102 3.54 13.28 -17.89
C ASN A 102 4.56 12.36 -18.58
N MET A 103 4.26 11.06 -18.67
CA MET A 103 5.15 10.09 -19.32
C MET A 103 4.48 9.45 -20.54
N MET A 104 5.29 8.85 -21.41
CA MET A 104 4.76 7.96 -22.44
C MET A 104 4.08 6.75 -21.78
N ARG A 105 3.18 6.08 -22.50
CA ARG A 105 2.49 4.90 -21.95
C ARG A 105 3.50 3.80 -21.60
N HIS A 106 3.38 3.26 -20.39
CA HIS A 106 4.08 2.07 -19.93
C HIS A 106 3.07 0.97 -19.60
N ASP A 107 3.33 -0.22 -20.13
CA ASP A 107 2.67 -1.45 -19.68
C ASP A 107 3.49 -2.05 -18.53
N LEU A 108 2.87 -2.14 -17.36
CA LEU A 108 3.44 -2.74 -16.15
C LEU A 108 2.82 -4.11 -15.83
N SER A 109 1.93 -4.65 -16.68
CA SER A 109 1.12 -5.84 -16.38
C SER A 109 1.94 -7.10 -16.13
N SER A 110 3.17 -7.16 -16.65
CA SER A 110 4.09 -8.29 -16.50
C SER A 110 5.04 -8.18 -15.30
N TYR A 111 4.92 -7.12 -14.50
CA TYR A 111 5.78 -6.85 -13.33
C TYR A 111 5.03 -7.21 -12.03
N ALA A 112 5.77 -7.59 -10.99
CA ALA A 112 5.19 -7.89 -9.68
C ALA A 112 4.80 -6.61 -8.90
N GLY A 113 5.51 -5.52 -9.16
CA GLY A 113 5.34 -4.27 -8.44
C GLY A 113 6.38 -3.23 -8.84
N VAL A 114 6.45 -2.17 -8.04
CA VAL A 114 7.33 -1.03 -8.26
C VAL A 114 8.15 -0.77 -7.01
N SER A 115 9.44 -0.58 -7.20
CA SER A 115 10.40 -0.18 -6.20
C SER A 115 10.60 1.33 -6.26
N VAL A 116 10.62 1.98 -5.09
CA VAL A 116 10.98 3.40 -4.95
C VAL A 116 12.21 3.50 -4.07
N ALA A 117 13.30 4.00 -4.63
CA ALA A 117 14.53 4.31 -3.89
C ALA A 117 14.54 5.80 -3.50
N PHE A 118 14.91 6.10 -2.26
CA PHE A 118 14.88 7.45 -1.70
C PHE A 118 15.97 7.64 -0.64
N GLU A 119 16.30 8.90 -0.35
CA GLU A 119 17.07 9.28 0.83
C GLU A 119 16.15 9.24 2.06
N THR A 120 16.63 8.63 3.15
CA THR A 120 15.96 8.58 4.44
C THR A 120 15.92 9.96 5.10
N LEU A 121 15.05 10.15 6.10
CA LEU A 121 14.96 11.41 6.84
C LEU A 121 16.17 11.57 7.78
N VAL A 122 16.40 12.79 8.26
CA VAL A 122 17.43 13.04 9.26
C VAL A 122 17.18 12.24 10.55
N PRO A 123 18.24 11.76 11.24
CA PRO A 123 18.11 11.01 12.47
C PRO A 123 17.21 11.70 13.50
N GLY A 124 16.37 10.92 14.20
CA GLY A 124 15.42 11.43 15.20
C GLY A 124 14.11 11.99 14.64
N SER A 125 13.95 12.06 13.32
CA SER A 125 12.67 12.45 12.70
C SER A 125 11.59 11.38 12.88
N VAL A 126 10.33 11.80 12.94
CA VAL A 126 9.18 10.90 12.77
C VAL A 126 9.08 10.51 11.29
N PRO A 127 8.80 9.24 10.94
CA PRO A 127 8.59 8.81 9.56
C PRO A 127 7.59 9.70 8.82
N LEU A 128 7.77 9.74 7.51
CA LEU A 128 7.01 10.59 6.61
C LEU A 128 6.25 9.73 5.60
N GLY A 129 4.93 9.87 5.58
CA GLY A 129 4.04 9.08 4.75
C GLY A 129 3.91 9.69 3.37
N MET A 130 3.95 8.86 2.34
CA MET A 130 3.89 9.28 0.94
C MET A 130 2.95 8.38 0.16
N HIS A 131 2.34 8.94 -0.87
CA HIS A 131 1.69 8.16 -1.92
C HIS A 131 2.55 8.18 -3.18
N LEU A 132 2.79 6.99 -3.74
CA LEU A 132 3.11 6.84 -5.16
C LEU A 132 1.79 6.61 -5.89
N GLN A 133 1.46 7.46 -6.87
CA GLN A 133 0.25 7.31 -7.68
C GLN A 133 0.58 7.09 -9.15
N PHE A 134 -0.27 6.31 -9.81
CA PHE A 134 -0.25 6.17 -11.26
C PHE A 134 -1.49 6.78 -11.89
N ALA A 135 -1.27 7.66 -12.87
CA ALA A 135 -2.30 8.08 -13.81
C ALA A 135 -2.45 7.02 -14.91
N VAL A 136 -3.69 6.72 -15.28
CA VAL A 136 -4.01 5.62 -16.20
C VAL A 136 -4.80 6.15 -17.39
N SER A 137 -4.37 5.77 -18.60
CA SER A 137 -5.00 6.15 -19.86
C SER A 137 -6.45 5.67 -19.90
N GLY A 138 -7.38 6.56 -20.28
CA GLY A 138 -8.81 6.24 -20.32
C GLY A 138 -9.52 6.28 -18.95
N SER A 139 -8.81 6.60 -17.86
CA SER A 139 -9.39 6.82 -16.53
C SER A 139 -9.20 8.27 -16.10
N ARG A 140 -10.20 8.82 -15.38
CA ARG A 140 -10.06 10.10 -14.66
C ARG A 140 -9.49 9.94 -13.24
N TYR A 141 -9.35 8.69 -12.79
CA TYR A 141 -8.85 8.34 -11.47
C TYR A 141 -7.37 7.96 -11.56
N SER A 142 -6.60 8.45 -10.59
CA SER A 142 -5.25 7.94 -10.32
C SER A 142 -5.32 6.90 -9.20
N PHE A 143 -4.41 5.95 -9.25
CA PHE A 143 -4.36 4.82 -8.31
C PHE A 143 -3.12 4.92 -7.44
N ALA A 144 -3.30 4.96 -6.13
CA ALA A 144 -2.22 5.20 -5.18
C ALA A 144 -1.88 3.97 -4.34
N ALA A 145 -0.58 3.81 -4.06
CA ALA A 145 -0.05 2.94 -3.02
C ALA A 145 0.73 3.78 -2.00
N ALA A 146 0.57 3.47 -0.72
CA ALA A 146 1.23 4.18 0.38
C ALA A 146 2.55 3.54 0.79
N TYR A 147 3.50 4.39 1.17
CA TYR A 147 4.74 4.00 1.83
C TYR A 147 5.15 5.06 2.85
N ALA A 148 6.14 4.74 3.68
CA ALA A 148 6.75 5.69 4.59
C ALA A 148 8.25 5.77 4.36
N ILE A 149 8.80 6.97 4.51
CA ILE A 149 10.23 7.26 4.52
C ILE A 149 10.66 7.30 5.99
N PRO A 150 11.44 6.32 6.48
CA PRO A 150 11.95 6.33 7.84
C PRO A 150 13.08 7.35 8.02
N PRO A 151 13.38 7.77 9.27
CA PRO A 151 14.68 8.36 9.57
C PRO A 151 15.82 7.37 9.30
N GLY A 152 16.97 7.86 8.84
CA GLY A 152 18.22 7.11 8.64
C GLY A 152 19.15 7.21 9.84
N GLN A 153 20.25 6.43 9.81
CA GLN A 153 21.31 6.54 10.82
C GLN A 153 22.15 7.80 10.61
N ASN A 154 22.42 8.11 9.34
CA ASN A 154 23.22 9.24 8.90
C ASN A 154 22.45 10.05 7.85
N ALA A 155 22.80 11.34 7.72
CA ALA A 155 22.34 12.13 6.59
C ALA A 155 22.87 11.54 5.27
N GLY A 156 22.00 11.45 4.26
CA GLY A 156 22.35 10.82 2.99
C GLY A 156 22.13 9.30 2.93
N ASP A 157 21.77 8.65 4.05
CA ASP A 157 21.40 7.23 4.03
C ASP A 157 20.23 7.00 3.08
N THR A 158 20.29 5.93 2.30
CA THR A 158 19.28 5.60 1.30
C THR A 158 18.52 4.34 1.70
N ALA A 159 17.26 4.29 1.30
CA ALA A 159 16.41 3.13 1.51
C ALA A 159 15.56 2.87 0.26
N THR A 160 14.92 1.71 0.25
CA THR A 160 14.06 1.29 -0.86
C THR A 160 12.83 0.60 -0.32
N VAL A 161 11.68 0.91 -0.91
CA VAL A 161 10.41 0.23 -0.62
C VAL A 161 9.89 -0.44 -1.88
N PHE A 162 9.41 -1.67 -1.75
CA PHE A 162 8.69 -2.36 -2.81
C PHE A 162 7.17 -2.24 -2.58
N LEU A 163 6.47 -1.81 -3.63
CA LEU A 163 5.03 -1.63 -3.68
C LEU A 163 4.46 -2.60 -4.71
N PRO A 164 3.77 -3.67 -4.28
CA PRO A 164 3.18 -4.59 -5.23
C PRO A 164 2.06 -3.91 -6.03
N LEU A 165 1.82 -4.34 -7.28
CA LEU A 165 0.80 -3.69 -8.14
C LEU A 165 -0.61 -3.72 -7.52
N TRP A 166 -0.94 -4.77 -6.76
CA TRP A 166 -2.22 -4.86 -6.05
C TRP A 166 -2.37 -3.81 -4.94
N GLY A 167 -1.27 -3.23 -4.46
CA GLY A 167 -1.26 -2.16 -3.46
C GLY A 167 -1.73 -0.82 -4.00
N PHE A 168 -1.85 -0.66 -5.33
CA PHE A 168 -2.40 0.54 -5.98
C PHE A 168 -3.93 0.49 -6.00
N ASN A 169 -4.53 0.35 -4.82
CA ASN A 169 -5.96 0.11 -4.64
C ASN A 169 -6.76 1.35 -4.22
N ARG A 170 -6.09 2.50 -4.00
CA ARG A 170 -6.77 3.76 -3.73
C ARG A 170 -6.96 4.56 -5.01
N ALA A 171 -8.14 4.46 -5.61
CA ALA A 171 -8.53 5.25 -6.77
C ALA A 171 -9.11 6.60 -6.36
N THR A 172 -8.50 7.71 -6.79
CA THR A 172 -8.99 9.08 -6.47
C THR A 172 -9.03 9.99 -7.69
N SER A 173 -10.02 10.88 -7.73
CA SER A 173 -10.14 11.96 -8.71
C SER A 173 -10.61 13.22 -8.00
N SER A 174 -9.82 14.29 -8.03
CA SER A 174 -10.11 15.55 -7.31
C SER A 174 -10.47 15.35 -5.83
N GLY A 175 -9.79 14.41 -5.15
CA GLY A 175 -10.06 14.06 -3.75
C GLY A 175 -11.20 13.07 -3.52
N PHE A 176 -12.02 12.77 -4.53
CA PHE A 176 -13.11 11.80 -4.40
C PHE A 176 -12.63 10.38 -4.64
N LEU A 177 -12.93 9.50 -3.69
CA LEU A 177 -12.64 8.07 -3.76
C LEU A 177 -13.56 7.35 -4.76
N CYS A 178 -13.03 6.32 -5.40
CA CYS A 178 -13.82 5.34 -6.15
C CYS A 178 -13.61 3.95 -5.57
N SER A 179 -14.66 3.39 -4.95
CA SER A 179 -14.60 2.07 -4.30
C SER A 179 -14.65 0.89 -5.27
N SER A 180 -15.15 1.09 -6.50
CA SER A 180 -15.27 0.05 -7.52
C SER A 180 -14.25 0.15 -8.65
N CYS A 181 -13.37 1.15 -8.61
CA CYS A 181 -12.36 1.35 -9.65
C CYS A 181 -11.19 0.40 -9.43
N GLN A 182 -10.69 -0.16 -10.52
CA GLN A 182 -9.56 -1.09 -10.51
C GLN A 182 -8.39 -0.51 -11.31
N PHE A 183 -7.19 -0.73 -10.78
CA PHE A 183 -5.96 -0.31 -11.44
C PHE A 183 -5.70 -1.18 -12.68
N ASP A 184 -5.59 -0.55 -13.85
CA ASP A 184 -5.14 -1.21 -15.08
C ASP A 184 -3.64 -0.91 -15.31
N PRO A 185 -2.74 -1.85 -14.99
CA PRO A 185 -1.30 -1.64 -15.13
C PRO A 185 -0.84 -1.57 -16.59
N SER A 186 -1.67 -1.93 -17.58
CA SER A 186 -1.30 -1.85 -19.01
C SER A 186 -1.34 -0.45 -19.59
N GLN A 187 -1.95 0.49 -18.87
CA GLN A 187 -2.30 1.83 -19.36
C GLN A 187 -1.64 2.94 -18.53
N VAL A 188 -0.53 2.70 -17.84
CA VAL A 188 0.13 3.73 -17.01
C VAL A 188 0.71 4.85 -17.88
N ILE A 189 0.38 6.10 -17.58
CA ILE A 189 0.78 7.30 -18.35
C ILE A 189 1.30 8.45 -17.47
N GLY A 190 1.39 8.27 -16.17
CA GLY A 190 1.93 9.28 -15.25
C GLY A 190 2.30 8.66 -13.91
N ILE A 191 3.32 9.23 -13.28
CA ILE A 191 3.79 8.90 -11.93
C ILE A 191 3.72 10.16 -11.09
N ASP A 192 3.04 10.06 -9.95
CA ASP A 192 2.90 11.17 -9.02
C ASP A 192 3.41 10.80 -7.62
N PHE A 193 4.10 11.72 -6.98
CA PHE A 193 4.42 11.65 -5.55
C PHE A 193 3.56 12.65 -4.80
N TYR A 194 2.85 12.18 -3.78
CA TYR A 194 1.95 13.01 -2.99
C TYR A 194 2.38 13.06 -1.53
N MET A 195 2.47 14.28 -1.03
CA MET A 195 2.48 14.61 0.38
C MET A 195 1.08 15.05 0.80
N LEU A 196 0.53 14.40 1.83
CA LEU A 196 -0.86 14.54 2.25
C LEU A 196 -0.91 14.71 3.77
N PHE A 197 -1.66 15.71 4.23
CA PHE A 197 -2.16 15.93 5.59
C PHE A 197 -1.14 15.75 6.72
N GLN A 198 0.13 16.03 6.44
CA GLN A 198 1.23 16.00 7.41
C GLN A 198 1.79 17.42 7.53
N GLU A 199 1.20 18.21 8.42
CA GLU A 199 1.48 19.64 8.58
C GLU A 199 2.96 19.94 8.81
N GLY A 200 3.43 21.05 8.24
CA GLY A 200 4.78 21.56 8.43
C GLY A 200 5.69 21.36 7.22
N PRO A 201 6.98 21.70 7.36
CA PRO A 201 7.95 21.61 6.28
C PRO A 201 8.30 20.16 5.98
N PHE A 202 8.56 19.87 4.70
CA PHE A 202 9.10 18.59 4.27
C PHE A 202 10.15 18.77 3.17
N SER A 203 11.06 17.80 3.11
CA SER A 203 12.01 17.67 2.02
C SER A 203 12.35 16.20 1.85
N VAL A 204 12.08 15.67 0.66
CA VAL A 204 12.35 14.27 0.31
C VAL A 204 13.16 14.23 -0.96
N LYS A 205 14.13 13.32 -1.02
CA LYS A 205 14.88 13.05 -2.25
C LYS A 205 14.54 11.67 -2.75
N ILE A 206 14.01 11.61 -3.96
CA ILE A 206 13.67 10.37 -4.65
C ILE A 206 14.77 10.09 -5.65
N LEU A 207 15.33 8.89 -5.61
CA LEU A 207 16.47 8.49 -6.42
C LEU A 207 16.02 7.83 -7.71
N ASN A 208 15.08 6.88 -7.61
CA ASN A 208 14.49 6.21 -8.76
C ASN A 208 13.14 5.56 -8.44
N VAL A 209 12.42 5.24 -9.52
CA VAL A 209 11.26 4.37 -9.53
C VAL A 209 11.50 3.27 -10.56
N THR A 210 11.42 2.00 -10.15
CA THR A 210 11.74 0.86 -11.01
C THR A 210 10.66 -0.20 -10.91
N ALA A 211 10.08 -0.63 -12.03
CA ALA A 211 9.20 -1.79 -12.06
C ALA A 211 10.04 -3.07 -11.97
N LEU A 212 9.71 -3.94 -11.01
CA LEU A 212 10.44 -5.17 -10.74
C LEU A 212 9.65 -6.39 -11.19
N ASP A 213 10.32 -7.34 -11.84
CA ASP A 213 9.70 -8.56 -12.36
C ASP A 213 9.15 -9.48 -11.27
N SER A 214 9.75 -9.40 -10.09
CA SER A 214 9.50 -10.23 -8.92
C SER A 214 9.57 -9.38 -7.66
N ALA A 215 8.86 -9.80 -6.62
CA ALA A 215 8.97 -9.16 -5.32
C ALA A 215 10.38 -9.45 -4.76
N PRO A 216 11.19 -8.42 -4.46
CA PRO A 216 12.49 -8.65 -3.85
C PRO A 216 12.30 -9.25 -2.45
N PRO A 217 13.31 -9.97 -1.93
CA PRO A 217 13.35 -10.33 -0.52
C PRO A 217 13.06 -9.10 0.34
N PRO A 218 12.30 -9.23 1.45
CA PRO A 218 12.04 -8.10 2.32
C PRO A 218 13.35 -7.43 2.73
N PRO A 219 13.47 -6.10 2.59
CA PRO A 219 14.69 -5.42 2.99
C PRO A 219 14.91 -5.62 4.50
N PRO A 220 16.17 -5.61 4.97
CA PRO A 220 16.42 -5.43 6.39
C PRO A 220 15.70 -4.17 6.86
N GLY A 221 14.99 -4.27 7.99
CA GLY A 221 14.23 -3.15 8.54
C GLY A 221 15.11 -1.93 8.79
N PRO A 222 14.52 -0.74 8.88
CA PRO A 222 15.29 0.47 9.14
C PRO A 222 16.04 0.33 10.49
N THR A 223 17.35 0.48 10.47
CA THR A 223 18.24 0.24 11.62
C THR A 223 18.65 1.52 12.35
N THR A 224 17.89 2.60 12.19
CA THR A 224 18.24 3.91 12.76
C THR A 224 18.41 3.83 14.27
N PRO A 225 19.62 4.13 14.80
CA PRO A 225 19.84 4.13 16.23
C PRO A 225 18.92 5.14 16.89
N LEU A 226 18.10 4.66 17.83
CA LEU A 226 17.40 5.53 18.77
C LEU A 226 18.31 5.74 19.97
N ALA A 227 18.47 6.98 20.41
CA ALA A 227 19.47 7.31 21.43
C ALA A 227 19.20 6.62 22.78
N ASP A 228 17.94 6.59 23.19
CA ASP A 228 17.47 6.05 24.48
C ASP A 228 15.96 5.79 24.43
N GLY A 229 15.38 5.36 25.56
CA GLY A 229 13.93 5.16 25.69
C GLY A 229 13.09 6.43 25.51
N ALA A 230 13.63 7.61 25.83
CA ALA A 230 12.94 8.88 25.60
C ALA A 230 12.83 9.19 24.10
N ALA A 231 13.87 8.87 23.31
CA ALA A 231 13.84 8.94 21.86
C ALA A 231 12.83 7.95 21.27
N VAL A 232 12.72 6.74 21.82
CA VAL A 232 11.67 5.77 21.45
C VAL A 232 10.28 6.34 21.71
N ALA A 233 10.03 6.86 22.92
CA ALA A 233 8.75 7.44 23.29
C ALA A 233 8.38 8.66 22.42
N SER A 234 9.35 9.52 22.09
CA SER A 234 9.15 10.69 21.22
C SER A 234 8.79 10.28 19.79
N LEU A 235 9.54 9.34 19.20
CA LEU A 235 9.25 8.77 17.88
C LEU A 235 7.83 8.19 17.83
N VAL A 236 7.46 7.40 18.82
CA VAL A 236 6.16 6.74 18.91
C VAL A 236 5.03 7.75 19.08
N SER A 237 5.17 8.72 19.99
CA SER A 237 4.15 9.76 20.20
C SER A 237 3.95 10.59 18.94
N GLY A 238 5.04 11.08 18.32
CA GLY A 238 4.95 11.86 17.09
C GLY A 238 4.38 11.07 15.91
N THR A 239 4.66 9.75 15.84
CA THR A 239 4.01 8.87 14.85
C THR A 239 2.51 8.76 15.11
N ILE A 240 2.10 8.58 16.37
CA ILE A 240 0.68 8.47 16.75
C ILE A 240 -0.07 9.75 16.37
N ASP A 241 0.44 10.92 16.73
CA ASP A 241 -0.23 12.19 16.47
C ASP A 241 -0.42 12.41 14.96
N LYS A 242 0.65 12.22 14.19
CA LYS A 242 0.63 12.35 12.73
C LYS A 242 -0.29 11.34 12.05
N SER A 243 -0.18 10.08 12.44
CA SER A 243 -0.93 8.98 11.80
C SER A 243 -2.42 9.01 12.17
N ALA A 244 -2.76 9.44 13.39
CA ALA A 244 -4.15 9.63 13.81
C ALA A 244 -4.83 10.69 12.95
N TYR A 245 -4.17 11.84 12.72
CA TYR A 245 -4.73 12.88 11.85
C TYR A 245 -4.93 12.37 10.41
N LEU A 246 -3.95 11.67 9.83
CA LEU A 246 -4.08 11.04 8.51
C LEU A 246 -5.24 10.06 8.42
N TYR A 247 -5.42 9.23 9.46
CA TYR A 247 -6.52 8.28 9.57
C TYR A 247 -7.87 9.02 9.55
N ASP A 248 -8.01 10.08 10.34
CA ASP A 248 -9.23 10.90 10.40
C ASP A 248 -9.54 11.62 9.08
N GLN A 249 -8.51 11.93 8.29
CA GLN A 249 -8.65 12.44 6.92
C GLN A 249 -8.96 11.35 5.87
N GLY A 250 -9.11 10.09 6.29
CA GLY A 250 -9.43 8.96 5.40
C GLY A 250 -8.23 8.41 4.60
N TYR A 251 -7.00 8.70 5.04
CA TYR A 251 -5.75 8.16 4.48
C TYR A 251 -5.18 7.05 5.37
N THR A 252 -6.04 6.07 5.66
CA THR A 252 -5.74 4.94 6.57
C THR A 252 -4.53 4.12 6.10
N GLU A 253 -4.29 4.03 4.80
CA GLU A 253 -3.15 3.36 4.18
C GLU A 253 -1.82 4.06 4.49
N ILE A 254 -1.80 5.40 4.52
CA ILE A 254 -0.61 6.18 4.93
C ILE A 254 -0.40 6.03 6.43
N ALA A 255 -1.46 6.16 7.22
CA ALA A 255 -1.40 5.96 8.67
C ALA A 255 -0.85 4.56 9.01
N THR A 256 -1.29 3.53 8.30
CA THR A 256 -0.80 2.15 8.45
C THR A 256 0.68 2.04 8.12
N ALA A 257 1.14 2.64 7.01
CA ALA A 257 2.54 2.61 6.61
C ALA A 257 3.46 3.29 7.64
N LEU A 258 3.01 4.42 8.22
CA LEU A 258 3.70 5.11 9.30
C LEU A 258 3.78 4.24 10.57
N PHE A 259 2.66 3.67 11.00
CA PHE A 259 2.63 2.79 12.17
C PHE A 259 3.50 1.54 11.99
N ASP A 260 3.44 0.89 10.84
CA ASP A 260 4.25 -0.31 10.52
C ASP A 260 5.74 0.03 10.54
N THR A 261 6.13 1.14 9.91
CA THR A 261 7.52 1.60 9.87
C THR A 261 8.05 1.93 11.26
N THR A 262 7.27 2.63 12.09
CA THR A 262 7.66 2.93 13.47
C THR A 262 7.74 1.66 14.32
N ALA A 263 6.81 0.71 14.18
CA ALA A 263 6.90 -0.57 14.88
C ALA A 263 8.18 -1.34 14.50
N ARG A 264 8.58 -1.32 13.23
CA ARG A 264 9.85 -1.94 12.78
C ARG A 264 11.08 -1.25 13.37
N LEU A 265 11.09 0.09 13.40
CA LEU A 265 12.15 0.87 14.04
C LEU A 265 12.29 0.51 15.54
N VAL A 266 11.17 0.40 16.25
CA VAL A 266 11.16 0.02 17.67
C VAL A 266 11.66 -1.41 17.85
N ALA A 267 11.15 -2.37 17.06
CA ALA A 267 11.57 -3.76 17.13
C ALA A 267 13.08 -3.95 16.79
N ALA A 268 13.63 -3.07 15.95
CA ALA A 268 15.05 -3.07 15.59
C ALA A 268 15.95 -2.34 16.59
N SER A 269 15.40 -1.48 17.45
CA SER A 269 16.17 -0.62 18.34
C SER A 269 16.70 -1.39 19.55
N THR A 270 18.02 -1.37 19.75
CA THR A 270 18.64 -1.89 20.99
C THR A 270 18.39 -1.01 22.21
N SER A 271 17.98 0.24 21.99
CA SER A 271 17.70 1.23 23.05
C SER A 271 16.26 1.17 23.56
N ALA A 272 15.39 0.44 22.86
CA ALA A 272 14.03 0.16 23.33
C ALA A 272 14.05 -0.96 24.39
N THR A 273 13.14 -0.89 25.36
CA THR A 273 12.98 -1.97 26.35
C THR A 273 12.55 -3.28 25.69
N ASP A 274 12.82 -4.43 26.33
CA ASP A 274 12.31 -5.73 25.87
C ASP A 274 10.79 -5.71 25.69
N ALA A 275 10.07 -5.06 26.62
CA ALA A 275 8.62 -4.91 26.56
C ALA A 275 8.17 -4.08 25.34
N SER A 276 8.90 -3.03 24.99
CA SER A 276 8.66 -2.22 23.79
C SER A 276 8.90 -3.01 22.51
N ARG A 277 10.02 -3.75 22.43
CA ARG A 277 10.32 -4.60 21.28
C ARG A 277 9.28 -5.72 21.11
N ASP A 278 8.84 -6.31 22.20
CA ASP A 278 7.77 -7.31 22.24
C ASP A 278 6.44 -6.76 21.75
N ALA A 279 6.04 -5.59 22.24
CA ALA A 279 4.80 -4.93 21.84
C ALA A 279 4.80 -4.61 20.34
N ALA A 280 5.90 -4.04 19.82
CA ALA A 280 6.05 -3.70 18.42
C ALA A 280 6.03 -4.95 17.51
N CYS A 281 6.81 -5.98 17.86
CA CYS A 281 6.89 -7.20 17.08
C CYS A 281 5.58 -8.01 17.11
N SER A 282 4.92 -8.10 18.26
CA SER A 282 3.59 -8.73 18.38
C SER A 282 2.53 -7.98 17.57
N GLY A 283 2.61 -6.64 17.55
CA GLY A 283 1.77 -5.79 16.70
C GLY A 283 1.94 -6.07 15.23
N LEU A 284 3.18 -6.12 14.74
CA LEU A 284 3.50 -6.45 13.35
C LEU A 284 2.99 -7.85 12.95
N LYS A 285 3.20 -8.84 13.83
CA LYS A 285 2.69 -10.22 13.63
C LYS A 285 1.17 -10.28 13.63
N ARG A 286 0.49 -9.52 14.48
CA ARG A 286 -0.97 -9.47 14.49
C ARG A 286 -1.50 -8.76 13.25
N ALA A 287 -0.86 -7.67 12.84
CA ALA A 287 -1.28 -6.88 11.68
C ALA A 287 -1.18 -7.66 10.36
N SER A 288 -0.28 -8.65 10.27
CA SER A 288 -0.21 -9.55 9.11
C SER A 288 -1.25 -10.67 9.09
N GLN A 289 -1.97 -10.87 10.20
CA GLN A 289 -2.99 -11.91 10.36
C GLN A 289 -4.43 -11.40 10.25
N VAL A 290 -4.63 -10.08 10.25
CA VAL A 290 -5.95 -9.46 10.08
C VAL A 290 -6.24 -9.19 8.60
N SER A 291 -7.41 -8.62 8.31
CA SER A 291 -7.80 -8.20 6.96
C SER A 291 -6.71 -7.39 6.26
N ALA A 292 -6.67 -7.46 4.93
CA ALA A 292 -5.83 -6.58 4.12
C ALA A 292 -6.29 -5.11 4.16
N ASP A 293 -7.46 -4.83 4.75
CA ASP A 293 -7.96 -3.47 4.97
C ASP A 293 -6.95 -2.67 5.83
N PRO A 294 -6.42 -1.53 5.32
CA PRO A 294 -5.53 -0.67 6.09
C PRO A 294 -6.18 -0.15 7.39
N THR A 295 -7.50 -0.01 7.44
CA THR A 295 -8.24 0.42 8.65
C THR A 295 -8.00 -0.53 9.82
N ASP A 296 -8.14 -1.83 9.58
CA ASP A 296 -7.98 -2.87 10.59
C ASP A 296 -6.52 -2.96 11.06
N ARG A 297 -5.60 -2.92 10.10
CA ARG A 297 -4.15 -2.97 10.36
C ARG A 297 -3.69 -1.75 11.16
N ALA A 298 -4.18 -0.56 10.82
CA ALA A 298 -3.90 0.67 11.56
C ALA A 298 -4.29 0.56 13.03
N TRP A 299 -5.46 0.02 13.35
CA TRP A 299 -5.90 -0.15 14.75
C TRP A 299 -5.06 -1.15 15.52
N VAL A 300 -4.67 -2.27 14.90
CA VAL A 300 -3.75 -3.24 15.50
C VAL A 300 -2.41 -2.59 15.82
N LEU A 301 -1.81 -1.91 14.84
CA LEU A 301 -0.50 -1.29 15.00
C LEU A 301 -0.56 -0.09 15.97
N ARG A 302 -1.66 0.67 15.98
CA ARG A 302 -1.91 1.72 16.96
C ARG A 302 -1.87 1.18 18.38
N ARG A 303 -2.57 0.07 18.65
CA ARG A 303 -2.54 -0.57 19.97
C ARG A 303 -1.13 -1.03 20.34
N ALA A 304 -0.39 -1.58 19.38
CA ALA A 304 1.00 -1.97 19.62
C ALA A 304 1.87 -0.77 20.02
N LEU A 305 1.74 0.37 19.33
CA LEU A 305 2.49 1.59 19.66
C LEU A 305 2.06 2.24 20.98
N ASP A 306 0.77 2.22 21.32
CA ASP A 306 0.30 2.65 22.65
C ASP A 306 0.95 1.81 23.77
N ASN A 307 1.13 0.50 23.55
CA ASN A 307 1.81 -0.39 24.50
C ASN A 307 3.32 -0.11 24.59
N VAL A 308 3.97 0.19 23.46
CA VAL A 308 5.37 0.67 23.46
C VAL A 308 5.48 1.93 24.32
N LEU A 309 4.59 2.90 24.12
CA LEU A 309 4.61 4.14 24.88
C LEU A 309 4.39 3.92 26.37
N ALA A 310 3.50 2.98 26.73
CA ALA A 310 3.27 2.59 28.12
C ALA A 310 4.51 1.93 28.75
N ALA A 311 5.20 1.06 28.01
CA ALA A 311 6.43 0.42 28.44
C ALA A 311 7.57 1.43 28.67
N GLU A 312 7.80 2.35 27.73
CA GLU A 312 8.83 3.39 27.86
C GLU A 312 8.54 4.39 28.99
N LYS A 313 7.27 4.70 29.25
CA LYS A 313 6.85 5.63 30.32
C LYS A 313 6.64 4.96 31.68
N GLY A 314 6.67 3.64 31.75
CA GLY A 314 6.30 2.90 32.97
C GLY A 314 4.84 3.10 33.40
N THR A 315 3.93 3.37 32.45
CA THR A 315 2.50 3.56 32.74
C THR A 315 1.69 2.29 32.45
N PRO A 316 0.50 2.13 33.06
CA PRO A 316 -0.37 1.01 32.74
C PRO A 316 -0.77 0.99 31.25
N VAL A 317 -0.82 -0.21 30.68
CA VAL A 317 -1.32 -0.44 29.31
C VAL A 317 -2.84 -0.21 29.28
N LYS A 318 -3.34 0.42 28.22
CA LYS A 318 -4.78 0.62 28.01
C LYS A 318 -5.54 -0.70 27.90
N ALA A 319 -6.80 -0.71 28.31
CA ALA A 319 -7.61 -1.91 28.27
C ALA A 319 -7.89 -2.30 26.81
N GLY A 320 -7.99 -3.60 26.53
CA GLY A 320 -8.35 -4.08 25.19
C GLY A 320 -9.71 -3.51 24.72
N SER A 321 -10.65 -3.32 25.65
CA SER A 321 -11.96 -2.71 25.40
C SER A 321 -11.90 -1.27 24.88
N ASP A 322 -10.77 -0.58 25.02
CA ASP A 322 -10.59 0.79 24.53
C ASP A 322 -10.30 0.83 23.01
N TYR A 323 -10.17 -0.33 22.37
CA TYR A 323 -9.88 -0.49 20.94
C TYR A 323 -11.00 -1.22 20.20
N PRO A 324 -11.14 -1.02 18.87
CA PRO A 324 -12.06 -1.80 18.04
C PRO A 324 -11.76 -3.30 18.10
N THR A 325 -12.79 -4.14 17.94
CA THR A 325 -12.74 -5.61 18.08
C THR A 325 -11.56 -6.25 17.35
N VAL A 326 -11.21 -5.76 16.15
CA VAL A 326 -10.07 -6.29 15.36
C VAL A 326 -8.71 -6.18 16.06
N ALA A 327 -8.53 -5.13 16.86
CA ALA A 327 -7.32 -4.87 17.63
C ALA A 327 -7.37 -5.45 19.04
N GLN A 328 -8.52 -5.97 19.50
CA GLN A 328 -8.67 -6.60 20.81
C GLN A 328 -7.96 -7.96 20.90
N GLY A 329 -8.00 -8.57 22.09
CA GLY A 329 -7.42 -9.88 22.38
C GLY A 329 -6.08 -9.82 23.10
N ASN A 330 -5.56 -11.02 23.41
CA ASN A 330 -4.40 -11.23 24.27
C ASN A 330 -3.06 -11.31 23.50
N TRP A 331 -3.02 -10.93 22.23
CA TRP A 331 -1.79 -10.93 21.43
C TRP A 331 -0.74 -9.94 21.98
N THR A 332 -1.15 -8.97 22.79
CA THR A 332 -0.26 -8.05 23.51
C THR A 332 0.41 -8.67 24.74
N ALA A 333 -0.02 -9.84 25.20
CA ALA A 333 0.52 -10.52 26.37
C ALA A 333 1.69 -11.46 26.03
N THR A 334 1.96 -11.69 24.74
CA THR A 334 3.05 -12.53 24.27
C THR A 334 4.39 -11.84 24.53
N LYS A 335 5.17 -12.36 25.48
CA LYS A 335 6.56 -11.95 25.69
C LYS A 335 7.47 -12.71 24.74
N GLN A 336 8.28 -12.02 23.96
CA GLN A 336 9.27 -12.60 23.07
C GLN A 336 10.67 -12.17 23.52
N THR A 337 11.30 -12.92 24.41
CA THR A 337 12.65 -12.57 24.90
C THR A 337 13.75 -12.67 23.83
N THR A 338 13.46 -13.22 22.65
CA THR A 338 14.35 -13.34 21.48
C THR A 338 13.53 -13.36 20.18
N GLY A 339 14.19 -13.17 19.02
CA GLY A 339 13.55 -13.32 17.70
C GLY A 339 12.93 -12.05 17.10
N TRP A 340 13.24 -10.87 17.64
CA TRP A 340 12.79 -9.59 17.05
C TRP A 340 13.31 -9.36 15.62
N ASP A 341 14.38 -10.06 15.24
CA ASP A 341 14.99 -10.05 13.92
C ASP A 341 13.98 -10.34 12.80
N GLU A 342 13.04 -11.26 13.04
CA GLU A 342 11.95 -11.60 12.10
C GLU A 342 10.99 -10.42 11.86
N CYS A 343 10.82 -9.57 12.87
CA CYS A 343 9.96 -8.40 12.82
C CYS A 343 10.65 -7.18 12.20
N ARG A 344 11.98 -7.17 12.11
CA ARG A 344 12.72 -6.11 11.42
C ARG A 344 12.42 -6.16 9.92
N SER A 345 12.42 -7.35 9.34
CA SER A 345 12.19 -7.55 7.90
C SER A 345 10.71 -7.61 7.53
N GLY A 346 10.34 -7.02 6.39
CA GLY A 346 8.99 -7.09 5.83
C GLY A 346 8.73 -5.90 4.91
N HIS A 347 7.92 -6.08 3.85
CA HIS A 347 7.45 -4.92 3.11
C HIS A 347 6.20 -4.36 3.82
N PRO A 348 6.07 -3.04 4.01
CA PRO A 348 4.92 -2.40 4.68
C PRO A 348 3.56 -2.78 4.04
N VAL A 349 3.61 -3.20 2.78
CA VAL A 349 2.48 -3.59 1.94
C VAL A 349 2.55 -5.06 1.50
N THR A 350 3.48 -5.89 1.97
CA THR A 350 3.45 -7.33 1.62
C THR A 350 3.32 -8.18 2.88
N TYR A 351 2.08 -8.42 3.28
CA TYR A 351 1.76 -9.73 3.81
C TYR A 351 0.71 -10.33 2.87
N PRO A 352 0.99 -11.51 2.29
CA PRO A 352 0.14 -12.04 1.25
C PRO A 352 -1.25 -12.31 1.82
N LEU A 353 -2.27 -11.82 1.11
CA LEU A 353 -3.52 -12.55 1.07
C LEU A 353 -3.16 -13.99 0.70
N VAL A 354 -3.58 -14.95 1.53
CA VAL A 354 -3.73 -16.35 1.11
C VAL A 354 -4.31 -16.30 -0.30
N LYS A 355 -3.62 -16.91 -1.28
CA LYS A 355 -4.12 -17.02 -2.66
C LYS A 355 -5.58 -17.47 -2.59
N GLN A 356 -6.53 -16.56 -2.78
CA GLN A 356 -7.85 -16.96 -3.19
C GLN A 356 -7.67 -17.38 -4.63
N SER A 357 -7.71 -18.68 -4.85
CA SER A 357 -7.94 -19.22 -6.19
C SER A 357 -9.09 -18.42 -6.81
N PRO A 358 -8.99 -18.05 -8.10
CA PRO A 358 -10.11 -17.40 -8.77
C PRO A 358 -11.37 -18.24 -8.53
N PRO A 359 -12.53 -17.62 -8.26
CA PRO A 359 -13.77 -18.38 -8.15
C PRO A 359 -13.89 -19.22 -9.43
N ALA A 360 -14.06 -20.53 -9.23
CA ALA A 360 -14.32 -21.43 -10.32
C ALA A 360 -15.44 -20.80 -11.16
N ALA A 361 -15.23 -20.74 -12.47
CA ALA A 361 -16.28 -20.33 -13.39
C ALA A 361 -17.46 -21.28 -13.16
N ASP A 362 -18.47 -20.79 -12.45
CA ASP A 362 -19.67 -21.56 -12.20
C ASP A 362 -20.29 -21.90 -13.55
N ALA A 363 -20.47 -23.21 -13.72
CA ALA A 363 -21.09 -23.81 -14.87
C ALA A 363 -22.43 -23.14 -15.15
N ALA A 364 -22.64 -22.78 -16.41
CA ALA A 364 -23.92 -22.35 -16.93
C ALA A 364 -25.04 -23.30 -16.43
N PRO A 365 -26.14 -22.78 -15.87
CA PRO A 365 -27.25 -23.64 -15.47
C PRO A 365 -27.90 -24.22 -16.72
N ALA A 366 -27.96 -25.55 -16.74
CA ALA A 366 -28.66 -26.32 -17.74
C ALA A 366 -30.15 -25.93 -17.77
N SER A 367 -30.61 -25.62 -18.98
CA SER A 367 -32.02 -25.45 -19.32
C SER A 367 -32.82 -26.70 -18.93
N THR A 368 -33.81 -26.54 -18.05
CA THR A 368 -34.97 -27.42 -18.00
C THR A 368 -36.19 -26.59 -18.37
N GLY A 369 -36.88 -27.05 -19.41
CA GLY A 369 -38.05 -26.38 -19.98
C GLY A 369 -39.36 -26.83 -19.35
N ALA A 370 -40.38 -26.03 -19.65
CA ALA A 370 -41.82 -26.23 -19.46
C ALA A 370 -42.28 -26.10 -17.99
N THR A 371 -43.33 -25.35 -17.64
CA THR A 371 -44.59 -25.07 -18.35
C THR A 371 -45.22 -23.72 -17.95
N GLN A 372 -45.93 -23.15 -18.93
CA GLN A 372 -47.06 -22.21 -18.92
C GLN A 372 -47.70 -21.82 -17.57
N ASP A 373 -47.86 -20.51 -17.32
CA ASP A 373 -49.16 -19.84 -17.53
C ASP A 373 -49.06 -18.31 -17.36
N SER A 374 -49.70 -17.59 -18.28
CA SER A 374 -50.01 -16.15 -18.20
C SER A 374 -51.41 -15.97 -17.62
N PRO A 375 -51.74 -14.78 -17.06
CA PRO A 375 -52.41 -13.81 -17.92
C PRO A 375 -51.98 -12.35 -17.76
N THR A 376 -51.98 -11.70 -18.92
CA THR A 376 -52.22 -10.28 -19.24
C THR A 376 -53.05 -9.45 -18.25
N VAL A 377 -52.59 -8.22 -17.95
CA VAL A 377 -53.39 -6.97 -18.06
C VAL A 377 -52.48 -5.80 -18.46
N SER A 378 -52.90 -5.08 -19.51
CA SER A 378 -52.32 -3.83 -20.04
C SER A 378 -52.76 -2.60 -19.25
N GLY A 379 -51.96 -1.53 -19.24
CA GLY A 379 -52.43 -0.22 -18.75
C GLY A 379 -51.40 0.90 -18.86
N VAL A 380 -51.53 1.72 -19.90
CA VAL A 380 -50.80 2.96 -20.16
C VAL A 380 -51.37 4.10 -19.30
N SER A 381 -50.53 4.94 -18.70
CA SER A 381 -50.78 6.40 -18.62
C SER A 381 -49.56 7.20 -18.13
N ARG A 382 -49.28 8.28 -18.87
CA ARG A 382 -48.38 9.39 -18.52
C ARG A 382 -48.96 10.22 -17.36
N GLY A 383 -48.07 10.85 -16.58
CA GLY A 383 -48.40 12.16 -15.99
C GLY A 383 -47.75 12.48 -14.65
N VAL A 384 -46.97 13.59 -14.66
CA VAL A 384 -46.96 14.63 -13.62
C VAL A 384 -46.18 14.35 -12.32
N ALA A 385 -45.04 15.04 -12.16
CA ALA A 385 -44.49 15.49 -10.87
C ALA A 385 -45.27 16.73 -10.37
N PRO A 386 -45.15 17.25 -9.13
CA PRO A 386 -44.18 16.93 -8.06
C PRO A 386 -44.82 16.83 -6.66
N ALA A 387 -44.07 16.42 -5.63
CA ALA A 387 -44.11 17.01 -4.28
C ALA A 387 -43.17 16.28 -3.32
N ALA A 388 -42.56 17.07 -2.44
CA ALA A 388 -41.69 16.67 -1.36
C ALA A 388 -42.39 15.74 -0.33
N SER A 389 -41.62 14.85 0.28
CA SER A 389 -41.85 14.40 1.65
C SER A 389 -40.56 13.87 2.29
N THR A 390 -40.41 14.32 3.52
CA THR A 390 -39.33 14.20 4.50
C THR A 390 -39.31 12.82 5.16
N VAL A 391 -38.14 12.18 5.29
CA VAL A 391 -37.78 11.17 6.32
C VAL A 391 -36.25 11.21 6.45
N VAL A 392 -35.63 11.94 7.40
CA VAL A 392 -35.28 11.57 8.78
C VAL A 392 -34.69 10.16 8.94
N ALA A 393 -33.36 10.07 9.08
CA ALA A 393 -32.64 9.37 10.17
C ALA A 393 -31.27 8.79 9.73
N ALA A 394 -30.35 8.77 10.71
CA ALA A 394 -28.99 8.24 10.72
C ALA A 394 -27.97 9.11 9.96
N THR A 395 -27.05 9.81 10.61
CA THR A 395 -26.08 9.28 11.59
C THR A 395 -25.64 10.37 12.57
N ALA A 396 -25.94 10.16 13.86
CA ALA A 396 -25.23 10.77 14.96
C ALA A 396 -24.09 9.84 15.37
N ALA A 397 -22.87 10.20 14.99
CA ALA A 397 -21.62 9.72 15.60
C ALA A 397 -20.50 10.69 15.21
N VAL A 398 -20.63 11.93 15.67
CA VAL A 398 -19.59 12.97 15.60
C VAL A 398 -19.48 13.54 17.01
N LEU A 399 -18.23 13.62 17.50
CA LEU A 399 -17.76 14.12 18.80
C LEU A 399 -17.72 13.11 19.95
N LEU A 400 -16.52 12.55 20.21
CA LEU A 400 -15.88 12.67 21.53
C LEU A 400 -14.38 12.27 21.49
N TRP A 401 -13.51 13.01 20.82
CA TRP A 401 -12.06 12.80 20.95
C TRP A 401 -11.33 14.14 21.02
N THR A 402 -11.33 14.72 22.22
CA THR A 402 -10.33 15.66 22.75
C THR A 402 -10.78 16.10 24.14
N ARG A 403 -10.22 15.47 25.18
CA ARG A 403 -9.94 16.04 26.53
C ARG A 403 -9.40 14.92 27.41
N ILE A 404 -8.12 15.01 27.75
CA ILE A 404 -7.48 14.80 29.06
C ILE A 404 -5.97 14.72 28.77
N LEU A 405 -5.37 15.89 28.63
CA LEU A 405 -3.96 16.16 28.92
C LEU A 405 -4.00 17.54 29.55
N HIS A 406 -4.20 17.57 30.88
CA HIS A 406 -3.88 18.63 31.85
C HIS A 406 -4.43 18.15 33.20
N ALA A 407 -3.68 17.25 33.84
CA ALA A 407 -3.52 17.06 35.29
C ALA A 407 -2.41 16.04 35.49
#